data_AF-A0A831TJV4-F1
#
_entry.id   AF-A0A831TJV4-F1
#
_cell.length_a   1.000
_cell.length_b   1.000
_cell.length_c   1.000
_cell.angle_alpha   90.00
_cell.angle_beta   90.00
_cell.angle_gamma   90.00
#
_symmetry.space_group_name_H-M   'P 1'
#
loop_
_entity.id
_entity.type
_entity.pdbx_description
1 polymer ?
#
loop_
_entity_poly.entity_id
_entity_poly.type
_entity_poly.pdbx_seq_one_letter_code
_entity_poly.pdbx_strand_id
1 'polypeptide(L)'
;MRMEGNILLDHKVAQIEGNIVCDVDGEMAMLSVQNGKYYNLGDIGGDIWLHIENQISVRELIHRLVSEFDVEESQCETKVISFLNQLHEEKLIEIV
;
A
#
# COMPACT_ATOMS: atom_id res chain seq x y z
N MET A 1 -2.34 -1.03 24.50
CA MET A 1 -3.10 -0.97 23.24
C MET A 1 -2.23 -0.21 22.26
N ARG A 2 -1.51 -0.90 21.37
CA ARG A 2 -0.58 -0.24 20.44
C ARG A 2 -1.41 0.43 19.35
N MET A 3 -1.33 1.75 19.26
CA MET A 3 -1.74 2.50 18.07
C MET A 3 -0.45 2.70 17.26
N GLU A 4 -0.10 1.74 16.41
CA GLU A 4 1.07 1.85 15.53
C GLU A 4 0.58 1.80 14.08
N GLY A 5 0.17 2.96 13.58
CA GLY A 5 -0.27 3.16 12.20
C GLY A 5 -1.22 4.34 12.12
N ASN A 6 -0.68 5.56 12.08
CA ASN A 6 -1.45 6.70 11.61
C ASN A 6 -0.65 7.33 10.47
N ILE A 7 -0.60 6.62 9.35
CA ILE A 7 -0.03 7.14 8.11
C ILE A 7 -0.81 8.42 7.73
N LEU A 8 -0.07 9.51 7.53
CA LEU A 8 -0.60 10.82 7.19
C LEU A 8 -0.25 11.19 5.74
N LEU A 9 -0.96 12.17 5.19
CA LEU A 9 -0.79 12.62 3.80
C LEU A 9 0.63 13.11 3.45
N ASP A 10 1.35 13.64 4.43
CA ASP A 10 2.70 14.18 4.29
C ASP A 10 3.80 13.14 4.50
N HIS A 11 3.46 11.95 5.02
CA HIS A 11 4.41 10.84 5.09
C HIS A 11 4.77 10.36 3.69
N LYS A 12 6.02 9.90 3.57
CA LYS A 12 6.44 9.07 2.45
C LYS A 12 6.46 7.62 2.89
N VAL A 13 6.08 6.75 1.97
CA VAL A 13 6.07 5.30 2.21
C VAL A 13 6.89 4.60 1.14
N ALA A 14 7.50 3.48 1.52
CA ALA A 14 8.24 2.61 0.62
C ALA A 14 8.01 1.15 1.01
N GLN A 15 8.10 0.25 0.03
CA GLN A 15 8.09 -1.19 0.28
C GLN A 15 9.30 -1.61 1.12
N ILE A 16 9.09 -2.54 2.05
CA ILE A 16 10.18 -3.22 2.74
C ILE A 16 10.71 -4.35 1.84
N GLU A 17 12.03 -4.52 1.82
CA GLU A 17 12.68 -5.60 1.05
C GLU A 17 12.34 -7.01 1.59
N GLY A 18 12.38 -8.00 0.69
CA GLY A 18 12.13 -9.40 1.03
C GLY A 18 10.67 -9.83 0.88
N ASN A 19 9.85 -9.03 0.22
CA ASN A 19 8.52 -9.45 -0.23
C ASN A 19 8.61 -9.98 -1.66
N ILE A 20 8.04 -11.15 -1.92
CA ILE A 20 7.96 -11.78 -3.25
C ILE A 20 6.52 -11.63 -3.72
N VAL A 21 6.31 -10.96 -4.85
CA VAL A 21 4.97 -10.74 -5.41
C VAL A 21 4.79 -11.46 -6.74
N CYS A 22 3.57 -11.91 -7.02
CA CYS A 22 3.18 -12.44 -8.32
C CYS A 22 1.75 -12.02 -8.68
N ASP A 23 1.54 -11.79 -9.97
CA ASP A 23 0.19 -11.63 -10.53
C ASP A 23 -0.46 -13.01 -10.69
N VAL A 24 -1.69 -13.15 -10.20
CA VAL A 24 -2.51 -14.36 -10.33
C VAL A 24 -3.90 -13.94 -10.77
N ASP A 25 -4.21 -14.14 -12.05
CA ASP A 25 -5.49 -13.78 -12.67
C ASP A 25 -5.88 -12.29 -12.49
N GLY A 26 -4.89 -11.38 -12.48
CA GLY A 26 -5.09 -9.94 -12.28
C GLY A 26 -5.07 -9.49 -10.82
N GLU A 27 -5.09 -10.43 -9.86
CA GLU A 27 -4.92 -10.12 -8.44
C GLU A 27 -3.45 -10.24 -8.03
N MET A 28 -2.96 -9.32 -7.19
CA MET A 28 -1.60 -9.41 -6.68
C MET A 28 -1.50 -10.27 -5.43
N ALA A 29 -0.79 -11.38 -5.55
CA ALA A 29 -0.40 -12.26 -4.46
C ALA A 29 0.99 -11.89 -3.93
N MET A 30 1.18 -11.99 -2.61
CA MET A 30 2.45 -11.67 -1.95
C MET A 30 2.82 -12.72 -0.91
N LEU A 31 4.09 -13.14 -0.93
CA LEU A 31 4.74 -13.84 0.17
C LEU A 31 5.74 -12.90 0.85
N SER A 32 5.52 -12.61 2.12
CA SER A 32 6.52 -11.90 2.93
C SER A 32 7.52 -12.90 3.51
N VAL A 33 8.77 -12.82 3.08
CA VAL A 33 9.83 -13.71 3.60
C VAL A 33 10.13 -13.42 5.06
N GLN A 34 9.94 -12.17 5.51
CA GLN A 34 10.25 -11.76 6.87
C GLN A 34 9.33 -12.40 7.91
N ASN A 35 8.03 -12.45 7.63
CA ASN A 35 7.03 -12.97 8.58
C ASN A 35 6.45 -14.33 8.15
N GLY A 36 6.79 -14.82 6.95
CA GLY A 36 6.36 -16.11 6.41
C GLY A 36 4.88 -16.17 6.01
N LYS A 37 4.18 -15.04 5.95
CA LYS A 37 2.75 -14.98 5.61
C LYS A 37 2.53 -14.72 4.13
N TYR A 38 1.37 -15.20 3.68
CA TYR A 38 0.84 -14.94 2.36
C TYR A 38 -0.29 -13.90 2.44
N TYR A 39 -0.29 -12.95 1.51
CA TYR A 39 -1.29 -11.90 1.39
C TYR A 39 -1.84 -11.88 -0.03
N ASN A 40 -3.13 -11.58 -0.14
CA ASN A 40 -3.75 -11.20 -1.40
C ASN A 40 -4.08 -9.71 -1.31
N LEU A 41 -3.51 -8.91 -2.19
CA LEU A 41 -3.73 -7.47 -2.25
C LEU A 41 -4.90 -7.10 -3.19
N GLY A 42 -5.41 -8.06 -3.95
CA GLY A 42 -6.38 -7.83 -5.03
C GLY A 42 -5.80 -6.95 -6.14
N ASP A 43 -6.67 -6.52 -7.05
CA ASP A 43 -6.29 -5.71 -8.22
C ASP A 43 -5.76 -4.33 -7.77
N ILE A 44 -6.62 -3.55 -7.10
CA ILE A 44 -6.30 -2.16 -6.70
C ILE A 44 -5.19 -2.11 -5.65
N GLY A 45 -5.14 -3.08 -4.73
CA GLY A 45 -4.05 -3.12 -3.76
C GLY A 45 -2.71 -3.48 -4.41
N GLY A 46 -2.74 -4.27 -5.50
CA GLY A 46 -1.59 -4.51 -6.37
C GLY A 46 -1.10 -3.23 -7.06
N ASP A 47 -2.00 -2.43 -7.62
CA ASP A 47 -1.63 -1.14 -8.23
C ASP A 47 -1.01 -0.18 -7.23
N ILE A 48 -1.61 -0.07 -6.03
CA ILE A 48 -1.05 0.71 -4.93
C ILE A 48 0.34 0.21 -4.56
N TRP A 49 0.51 -1.12 -4.46
CA TRP A 49 1.80 -1.73 -4.15
C TRP A 49 2.87 -1.33 -5.18
N LEU A 50 2.57 -1.42 -6.48
CA LEU A 50 3.49 -1.03 -7.54
C LEU A 50 3.86 0.46 -7.47
N HIS A 51 2.91 1.35 -7.15
CA HIS A 51 3.21 2.77 -7.03
C HIS A 51 4.16 3.12 -5.87
N ILE A 52 4.16 2.32 -4.80
CA ILE A 52 5.03 2.54 -3.63
C ILE A 52 6.39 1.81 -3.74
N GLU A 53 6.68 1.14 -4.87
CA GLU A 53 7.99 0.53 -5.14
C GLU A 53 9.10 1.59 -5.08
N ASN A 54 8.83 2.75 -5.67
CA ASN A 54 9.67 3.94 -5.54
C ASN A 54 9.05 4.82 -4.45
N GLN A 55 9.81 5.15 -3.40
CA GLN A 55 9.38 6.02 -2.31
C GLN A 55 8.48 7.16 -2.81
N ILE A 56 7.24 7.22 -2.30
CA ILE A 56 6.23 8.19 -2.74
C ILE A 56 5.52 8.81 -1.54
N SER A 57 5.12 10.08 -1.66
CA SER A 57 4.26 10.70 -0.65
C SER A 57 2.83 10.17 -0.75
N VAL A 58 2.15 10.00 0.39
CA VAL A 58 0.77 9.49 0.43
C VAL A 58 -0.17 10.42 -0.36
N ARG A 59 0.02 11.74 -0.25
CA ARG A 59 -0.71 12.73 -1.06
C ARG A 59 -0.54 12.51 -2.56
N GLU A 60 0.69 12.29 -3.02
CA GLU A 60 0.96 12.07 -4.44
C GLU A 60 0.35 10.75 -4.93
N LEU A 61 0.45 9.69 -4.13
CA LEU A 61 -0.20 8.42 -4.41
C LEU A 61 -1.72 8.59 -4.59
N ILE A 62 -2.39 9.27 -3.66
CA ILE A 62 -3.84 9.53 -3.75
C ILE A 62 -4.17 10.32 -5.02
N HIS A 63 -3.43 11.39 -5.31
CA HIS A 63 -3.67 12.17 -6.53
C HIS A 63 -3.53 11.34 -7.81
N ARG A 64 -2.55 10.42 -7.87
CA ARG A 64 -2.38 9.52 -9.02
C ARG A 64 -3.58 8.58 -9.17
N LEU A 65 -3.99 7.92 -8.09
CA LEU A 65 -5.11 6.98 -8.08
C LEU A 65 -6.44 7.67 -8.40
N VAL A 66 -6.68 8.87 -7.87
CA VAL A 66 -7.87 9.68 -8.20
C VAL A 66 -7.90 9.97 -9.70
N SER A 67 -6.77 10.36 -10.28
CA SER A 67 -6.67 10.66 -11.72
C SER A 67 -6.79 9.42 -12.60
N GLU A 68 -6.32 8.27 -12.14
CA GLU A 68 -6.31 7.02 -12.91
C GLU A 68 -7.67 6.32 -12.90
N PHE A 69 -8.33 6.29 -11.75
CA PHE A 69 -9.59 5.58 -11.55
C PHE A 69 -10.84 6.47 -11.62
N ASP A 70 -10.67 7.79 -11.80
CA ASP A 70 -11.75 8.80 -11.84
C ASP A 70 -12.72 8.67 -10.64
N VAL A 71 -12.13 8.58 -9.44
CA VAL A 71 -12.84 8.40 -8.17
C VAL A 71 -12.86 9.67 -7.33
N GLU A 72 -13.77 9.73 -6.36
CA GLU A 72 -13.84 10.86 -5.44
C GLU A 72 -12.65 10.88 -4.46
N GLU A 73 -12.02 12.05 -4.31
CA GLU A 73 -10.77 12.21 -3.56
C GLU A 73 -10.90 11.77 -2.10
N SER A 74 -11.97 12.14 -1.39
CA SER A 74 -12.10 11.80 0.04
C SER A 74 -12.28 10.29 0.27
N GLN A 75 -12.96 9.60 -0.67
CA GLN A 75 -13.09 8.15 -0.66
C GLN A 75 -11.77 7.46 -0.97
N CYS A 76 -11.01 7.98 -1.94
CA CYS A 76 -9.69 7.47 -2.28
C CYS A 76 -8.75 7.61 -1.08
N GLU A 77 -8.67 8.80 -0.48
CA GLU A 77 -7.85 9.08 0.69
C GLU A 77 -8.14 8.10 1.83
N THR A 78 -9.40 7.97 2.22
CA THR A 78 -9.79 7.10 3.35
C THR A 78 -9.38 5.65 3.10
N LYS A 79 -9.62 5.14 1.89
CA LYS A 79 -9.31 3.75 1.52
C LYS A 79 -7.81 3.50 1.42
N VAL A 80 -7.08 4.40 0.78
CA VAL A 80 -5.61 4.31 0.62
C VAL A 80 -4.93 4.37 1.97
N ILE A 81 -5.29 5.33 2.82
CA ILE A 81 -4.73 5.44 4.18
C ILE A 81 -5.01 4.18 4.99
N SER A 82 -6.25 3.67 4.95
CA SER A 82 -6.60 2.42 5.64
C SER A 82 -5.76 1.24 5.16
N PHE A 83 -5.56 1.11 3.85
CA PHE A 83 -4.77 0.04 3.26
C PHE A 83 -3.28 0.14 3.61
N LEU A 84 -2.68 1.33 3.48
CA LEU A 84 -1.28 1.54 3.85
C LEU A 84 -1.03 1.26 5.34
N ASN A 85 -1.97 1.62 6.22
CA ASN A 85 -1.83 1.30 7.64
C ASN A 85 -1.82 -0.22 7.88
N GLN A 86 -2.65 -0.99 7.17
CA GLN A 86 -2.63 -2.46 7.26
C GLN A 86 -1.29 -3.04 6.80
N LEU A 87 -0.76 -2.55 5.67
CA LEU A 87 0.56 -2.98 5.18
C LEU A 87 1.68 -2.64 6.18
N HIS A 88 1.61 -1.46 6.81
CA HIS A 88 2.60 -1.02 7.79
C HIS A 88 2.54 -1.86 9.08
N GLU A 89 1.33 -2.15 9.58
CA GLU A 89 1.13 -3.05 10.74
C GLU A 89 1.68 -4.45 10.49
N GLU A 90 1.52 -4.97 9.26
CA GLU A 90 2.06 -6.26 8.83
C GLU A 90 3.56 -6.21 8.48
N LYS A 91 4.20 -5.05 8.60
CA LYS A 91 5.63 -4.79 8.29
C LYS A 91 5.99 -5.09 6.83
N LEU A 92 5.08 -4.78 5.92
CA LEU A 92 5.28 -4.91 4.48
C LEU A 92 5.81 -3.61 3.86
N ILE A 93 5.53 -2.47 4.51
CA ILE A 93 5.99 -1.14 4.11
C ILE A 93 6.52 -0.39 5.34
N GLU A 94 7.28 0.67 5.10
CA GLU A 94 7.77 1.59 6.12
C GLU A 94 7.50 3.06 5.77
N ILE A 95 7.50 3.90 6.80
CA ILE A 95 7.48 5.37 6.67
C ILE A 95 8.92 5.86 6.62
N VAL A 96 9.24 6.71 5.63
CA VAL A 96 10.60 7.17 5.28
C VAL A 96 10.73 8.68 5.20
#